data_AF-A0A3S8ZQV3-F1
#
_entry.id   AF-A0A3S8ZQV3-F1
#
_cell.length_a   1.000
_cell.length_b   1.000
_cell.length_c   1.000
_cell.angle_alpha   90.00
_cell.angle_beta   90.00
_cell.angle_gamma   90.00
#
_symmetry.space_group_name_H-M   'P 1'
#
loop_
_entity.id
_entity.type
_entity.pdbx_description
1 polymer ?
#
loop_
_entity_poly.entity_id
_entity_poly.type
_entity_poly.pdbx_seq_one_letter_code
_entity_poly.pdbx_strand_id
1 'polypeptide(L)'
;MGKWHYYGGGWGIFAAASHRIVTESSVLAMPEVSIGLFPDVGASFWLQQLKGQMGRLLALTGSRLNAADALAFGAAEFALPSKTFDGLIATLQELPWSGLGERDAELATGALAALSAAWPCPLPESVWLPLADEVAAICAGDDLLAICERVQSYQGDAPALHLAAELQGAGSPTSIYLTWEMAQRAQWLSYDEVVEMEWTVARNCLRHGDFHEGVRAKLIDRDDQPQWEPKELALVKAANIESFFRSP
;
A
#
# COMPACT_ATOMS: atom_id res chain seq x y z
N MET A 1 -16.51 -18.20 -5.32
CA MET A 1 -15.89 -17.05 -5.99
C MET A 1 -14.62 -16.69 -5.25
N GLY A 2 -13.52 -16.46 -5.97
CA GLY A 2 -12.21 -16.21 -5.36
C GLY A 2 -12.13 -14.86 -4.64
N LYS A 3 -11.24 -14.76 -3.67
CA LYS A 3 -10.83 -13.46 -3.09
C LYS A 3 -9.87 -12.78 -4.05
N TRP A 4 -10.01 -11.47 -4.25
CA TRP A 4 -9.11 -10.68 -5.09
C TRP A 4 -8.10 -9.98 -4.18
N HIS A 5 -6.85 -10.41 -4.18
CA HIS A 5 -5.81 -9.81 -3.33
C HIS A 5 -4.81 -9.07 -4.20
N TYR A 6 -4.62 -7.78 -3.92
CA TYR A 6 -3.62 -6.92 -4.55
C TYR A 6 -2.56 -6.59 -3.50
N TYR A 7 -1.57 -7.45 -3.36
CA TYR A 7 -0.49 -7.28 -2.37
C TYR A 7 0.84 -6.99 -3.05
N GLY A 8 1.60 -6.04 -2.47
CA GLY A 8 2.93 -5.68 -2.94
C GLY A 8 2.96 -5.31 -4.42
N GLY A 9 3.78 -6.02 -5.20
CA GLY A 9 3.84 -5.88 -6.66
C GLY A 9 2.48 -5.96 -7.37
N GLY A 10 1.53 -6.75 -6.85
CA GLY A 10 0.16 -6.80 -7.39
C GLY A 10 -0.60 -5.48 -7.21
N TRP A 11 -0.39 -4.79 -6.09
CA TRP A 11 -0.91 -3.43 -5.92
C TRP A 11 -0.12 -2.43 -6.76
N GLY A 12 1.19 -2.54 -6.90
CA GLY A 12 1.96 -1.66 -7.79
C GLY A 12 1.43 -1.60 -9.22
N ILE A 13 1.17 -2.77 -9.82
CA ILE A 13 0.57 -2.86 -11.16
C ILE A 13 -0.83 -2.24 -11.18
N PHE A 14 -1.63 -2.51 -10.15
CA PHE A 14 -2.97 -1.95 -10.01
C PHE A 14 -2.94 -0.42 -9.87
N ALA A 15 -2.08 0.13 -9.01
CA ALA A 15 -1.93 1.55 -8.75
C ALA A 15 -1.49 2.32 -10.00
N ALA A 16 -0.64 1.73 -10.83
CA ALA A 16 -0.18 2.32 -12.09
C ALA A 16 -1.27 2.36 -13.19
N ALA A 17 -2.36 1.60 -13.07
CA ALA A 17 -3.42 1.58 -14.06
C ALA A 17 -4.24 2.87 -14.04
N SER A 18 -4.68 3.34 -15.21
CA SER A 18 -5.56 4.51 -15.32
C SER A 18 -6.98 4.29 -14.79
N HIS A 19 -7.42 3.04 -14.74
CA HIS A 19 -8.75 2.64 -14.26
C HIS A 19 -8.62 1.48 -13.30
N ARG A 20 -8.84 1.74 -12.01
CA ARG A 20 -8.71 0.77 -10.93
C ARG A 20 -10.08 0.30 -10.50
N ILE A 21 -10.34 -0.98 -10.71
CA ILE A 21 -11.62 -1.63 -10.45
C ILE A 21 -11.47 -2.62 -9.30
N VAL A 22 -12.20 -2.40 -8.22
CA VAL A 22 -12.33 -3.37 -7.12
C VAL A 22 -13.64 -4.16 -7.22
N THR A 23 -13.70 -5.26 -6.47
CA THR A 23 -14.87 -6.12 -6.30
C THR A 23 -15.19 -6.24 -4.82
N GLU A 24 -16.34 -6.81 -4.47
CA GLU A 24 -16.78 -7.03 -3.08
C GLU A 24 -15.78 -7.81 -2.21
N SER A 25 -14.89 -8.60 -2.84
CA SER A 25 -13.87 -9.42 -2.14
C SER A 25 -12.43 -8.90 -2.33
N SER A 26 -12.28 -7.68 -2.83
CA SER A 26 -10.98 -7.05 -3.04
C SER A 26 -10.32 -6.63 -1.72
N VAL A 27 -9.04 -6.97 -1.58
CA VAL A 27 -8.20 -6.59 -0.44
C VAL A 27 -6.84 -6.10 -0.96
N LEU A 28 -6.42 -4.91 -0.53
CA LEU A 28 -5.19 -4.26 -0.96
C LEU A 28 -4.27 -4.07 0.25
N ALA A 29 -2.96 -4.32 0.09
CA ALA A 29 -1.98 -4.13 1.16
C ALA A 29 -0.54 -4.04 0.63
N MET A 30 0.32 -3.32 1.35
CA MET A 30 1.78 -3.33 1.14
C MET A 30 2.45 -3.95 2.39
N PRO A 31 2.50 -5.29 2.51
CA PRO A 31 2.99 -5.98 3.71
C PRO A 31 4.52 -6.09 3.78
N GLU A 32 5.27 -5.40 2.91
CA GLU A 32 6.72 -5.55 2.72
C GLU A 32 7.53 -5.35 3.99
N VAL A 33 7.09 -4.45 4.88
CA VAL A 33 7.74 -4.21 6.18
C VAL A 33 7.82 -5.47 7.05
N SER A 34 6.91 -6.43 6.85
CA SER A 34 6.89 -7.71 7.57
C SER A 34 7.93 -8.72 7.07
N ILE A 35 8.53 -8.47 5.91
CA ILE A 35 9.54 -9.34 5.28
C ILE A 35 10.89 -8.64 5.11
N GLY A 36 11.13 -7.53 5.79
CA GLY A 36 12.41 -6.81 5.71
C GLY A 36 12.62 -6.05 4.40
N LEU A 37 11.52 -5.62 3.76
CA LEU A 37 11.51 -4.75 2.58
C LEU A 37 10.61 -3.52 2.87
N PHE A 38 10.55 -2.56 1.95
CA PHE A 38 9.69 -1.38 2.03
C PHE A 38 8.59 -1.47 0.96
N PRO A 39 7.50 -0.69 1.05
CA PRO A 39 6.52 -0.56 -0.04
C PRO A 39 7.20 -0.05 -1.31
N ASP A 40 7.51 -0.95 -2.23
CA ASP A 40 8.22 -0.69 -3.49
C ASP A 40 7.24 -0.43 -4.64
N VAL A 41 7.63 -0.71 -5.89
CA VAL A 41 6.77 -0.60 -7.09
C VAL A 41 6.08 0.77 -7.25
N GLY A 42 6.84 1.82 -6.96
CA GLY A 42 6.44 3.23 -6.98
C GLY A 42 5.61 3.66 -5.77
N ALA A 43 5.41 2.79 -4.77
CA ALA A 43 4.52 3.07 -3.65
C ALA A 43 5.01 4.22 -2.77
N SER A 44 6.31 4.51 -2.77
CA SER A 44 6.85 5.71 -2.13
C SER A 44 6.21 6.99 -2.69
N PHE A 45 5.78 6.97 -3.96
CA PHE A 45 5.10 8.07 -4.63
C PHE A 45 3.57 8.00 -4.47
N TRP A 46 2.95 6.89 -4.89
CA TRP A 46 1.49 6.84 -5.01
C TRP A 46 0.76 6.62 -3.68
N LEU A 47 1.39 6.04 -2.65
CA LEU A 47 0.74 5.94 -1.33
C LEU A 47 0.48 7.32 -0.74
N GLN A 48 1.36 8.30 -1.00
CA GLN A 48 1.20 9.68 -0.50
C GLN A 48 0.03 10.43 -1.16
N GLN A 49 -0.55 9.86 -2.22
CA GLN A 49 -1.69 10.44 -2.93
C GLN A 49 -3.03 9.92 -2.41
N LEU A 50 -3.02 8.89 -1.55
CA LEU A 50 -4.23 8.45 -0.87
C LEU A 50 -4.73 9.57 0.05
N LYS A 51 -6.06 9.70 0.17
CA LYS A 51 -6.68 10.78 0.94
C LYS A 51 -6.32 10.69 2.43
N GLY A 52 -6.13 11.85 3.05
CA GLY A 52 -5.81 11.95 4.48
C GLY A 52 -4.43 11.38 4.78
N GLN A 53 -4.30 10.63 5.86
CA GLN A 53 -3.04 9.98 6.26
C GLN A 53 -3.04 8.46 6.04
N MET A 54 -3.97 7.97 5.21
CA MET A 54 -4.17 6.53 5.02
C MET A 54 -2.94 5.87 4.40
N GLY A 55 -2.36 6.47 3.35
CA GLY A 55 -1.15 5.94 2.71
C GLY A 55 0.02 5.80 3.68
N ARG A 56 0.21 6.79 4.56
CA ARG A 56 1.24 6.76 5.60
C ARG A 56 1.01 5.63 6.60
N LEU A 57 -0.22 5.46 7.09
CA LEU A 57 -0.56 4.35 8.00
C LEU A 57 -0.27 3.00 7.34
N LEU A 58 -0.72 2.81 6.10
CA LEU A 58 -0.54 1.56 5.36
C LEU A 58 0.94 1.25 5.12
N ALA A 59 1.73 2.26 4.74
CA ALA A 59 3.16 2.11 4.50
C ALA A 59 3.92 1.66 5.76
N LEU A 60 3.57 2.23 6.92
CA LEU A 60 4.27 1.96 8.19
C LEU A 60 3.79 0.70 8.92
N THR A 61 2.63 0.15 8.55
CA THR A 61 1.99 -0.95 9.30
C THR A 61 1.71 -2.18 8.46
N GLY A 62 1.71 -2.09 7.12
CA GLY A 62 1.25 -3.18 6.26
C GLY A 62 -0.25 -3.50 6.40
N SER A 63 -1.02 -2.57 6.96
CA SER A 63 -2.47 -2.69 7.12
C SER A 63 -3.17 -2.90 5.77
N ARG A 64 -4.41 -3.43 5.84
CA ARG A 64 -5.18 -3.81 4.65
C ARG A 64 -6.31 -2.84 4.41
N LEU A 65 -6.57 -2.51 3.14
CA LEU A 65 -7.80 -1.86 2.70
C LEU A 65 -8.75 -2.90 2.10
N ASN A 66 -10.03 -2.81 2.45
CA ASN A 66 -11.07 -3.50 1.69
C ASN A 66 -11.55 -2.64 0.51
N ALA A 67 -12.46 -3.16 -0.30
CA ALA A 67 -12.98 -2.45 -1.48
C ALA A 67 -13.67 -1.12 -1.16
N ALA A 68 -14.42 -1.02 -0.06
CA ALA A 68 -15.08 0.23 0.33
C ALA A 68 -14.05 1.28 0.77
N ASP A 69 -13.03 0.87 1.53
CA ASP A 69 -11.93 1.74 1.91
C ASP A 69 -11.11 2.18 0.69
N ALA A 70 -10.85 1.27 -0.26
CA ALA A 70 -10.12 1.58 -1.48
C ALA A 70 -10.78 2.71 -2.28
N LEU A 71 -12.11 2.68 -2.41
CA LEU A 71 -12.87 3.79 -3.03
C LEU A 71 -12.81 5.06 -2.17
N ALA A 72 -13.03 4.94 -0.86
CA ALA A 72 -13.10 6.07 0.04
C ALA A 72 -11.80 6.88 0.04
N PHE A 73 -10.65 6.20 0.13
CA PHE A 73 -9.33 6.81 0.23
C PHE A 73 -8.62 7.01 -1.12
N GLY A 74 -9.26 6.68 -2.24
CA GLY A 74 -8.73 6.95 -3.58
C GLY A 74 -7.69 5.94 -4.07
N ALA A 75 -7.67 4.73 -3.52
CA ALA A 75 -6.88 3.62 -4.06
C ALA A 75 -7.55 2.94 -5.26
N ALA A 76 -8.85 3.15 -5.48
CA ALA A 76 -9.59 2.69 -6.65
C ALA A 76 -10.70 3.69 -7.03
N GLU A 77 -11.14 3.66 -8.30
CA GLU A 77 -12.16 4.57 -8.83
C GLU A 77 -13.52 3.88 -8.99
N PHE A 78 -13.51 2.59 -9.32
CA PHE A 78 -14.70 1.84 -9.66
C PHE A 78 -14.84 0.59 -8.82
N ALA A 79 -16.08 0.16 -8.60
CA ALA A 79 -16.39 -1.14 -8.04
C ALA A 79 -17.45 -1.85 -8.86
N LEU A 80 -17.17 -3.10 -9.23
CA LEU A 80 -18.08 -3.96 -9.96
C LEU A 80 -18.21 -5.31 -9.24
N PRO A 81 -19.41 -5.92 -9.18
CA PRO A 81 -19.56 -7.26 -8.62
C PRO A 81 -18.67 -8.24 -9.38
N SER A 82 -17.98 -9.13 -8.67
CA SER A 82 -17.06 -10.10 -9.29
C SER A 82 -17.72 -10.98 -10.37
N LYS A 83 -19.04 -11.21 -10.28
CA LYS A 83 -19.86 -11.93 -11.29
C LYS A 83 -20.07 -11.21 -12.61
N THR A 84 -19.69 -9.94 -12.70
CA THR A 84 -19.92 -9.11 -13.89
C THR A 84 -18.68 -9.02 -14.78
N PHE A 85 -17.60 -9.73 -14.46
CA PHE A 85 -16.35 -9.69 -15.22
C PHE A 85 -16.57 -10.00 -16.71
N ASP A 86 -17.30 -11.06 -17.05
CA ASP A 86 -17.58 -11.40 -18.45
C ASP A 86 -18.38 -10.29 -19.17
N GLY A 87 -19.33 -9.67 -18.47
CA GLY A 87 -20.11 -8.55 -18.99
C GLY A 87 -19.30 -7.27 -19.18
N LEU A 88 -18.36 -7.01 -18.27
CA LEU A 88 -17.38 -5.94 -18.39
C LEU A 88 -16.51 -6.14 -19.64
N ILE A 89 -15.92 -7.33 -19.80
CA ILE A 89 -15.08 -7.63 -20.97
C ILE A 89 -15.87 -7.51 -22.27
N ALA A 90 -17.08 -8.06 -22.33
CA ALA A 90 -17.94 -7.93 -23.51
C ALA A 90 -18.26 -6.46 -23.83
N THR A 91 -18.55 -5.65 -22.81
CA THR A 91 -18.82 -4.22 -23.00
C THR A 91 -17.58 -3.49 -23.54
N LEU A 92 -16.41 -3.74 -22.94
CA LEU A 92 -15.14 -3.15 -23.40
C LEU A 92 -14.80 -3.57 -24.83
N GLN A 93 -15.11 -4.79 -25.26
CA GLN A 93 -14.85 -5.25 -26.63
C GLN A 93 -15.70 -4.52 -27.69
N GLU A 94 -16.90 -4.09 -27.33
CA GLU A 94 -17.84 -3.41 -28.22
C GLU A 94 -17.68 -1.88 -28.23
N LEU A 95 -16.81 -1.32 -27.38
CA LEU A 95 -16.56 0.12 -27.38
C LEU A 95 -15.94 0.57 -28.71
N PRO A 96 -16.33 1.74 -29.23
CA PRO A 96 -15.79 2.29 -30.48
C PRO A 96 -14.37 2.85 -30.28
N TRP A 97 -13.41 1.96 -30.04
CA TRP A 97 -12.00 2.32 -29.83
C TRP A 97 -11.43 3.04 -31.03
N SER A 98 -10.74 4.15 -30.75
CA SER A 98 -10.12 4.99 -31.77
C SER A 98 -8.61 4.74 -31.92
N GLY A 99 -7.98 4.08 -30.94
CA GLY A 99 -6.52 3.94 -30.83
C GLY A 99 -5.84 5.21 -30.30
N LEU A 100 -6.60 6.25 -29.95
CA LEU A 100 -6.11 7.50 -29.39
C LEU A 100 -6.22 7.41 -27.86
N GLY A 101 -5.08 7.23 -27.19
CA GLY A 101 -5.01 6.85 -25.77
C GLY A 101 -5.87 7.70 -24.83
N GLU A 102 -5.83 9.03 -24.93
CA GLU A 102 -6.65 9.91 -24.07
C GLU A 102 -8.15 9.74 -24.31
N ARG A 103 -8.57 9.74 -25.58
CA ARG A 103 -9.98 9.57 -25.95
C ARG A 103 -10.51 8.20 -25.57
N ASP A 104 -9.71 7.16 -25.77
CA ASP A 104 -10.07 5.80 -25.41
C ASP A 104 -10.14 5.66 -23.88
N ALA A 105 -9.25 6.33 -23.12
CA ALA A 105 -9.35 6.38 -21.67
C ALA A 105 -10.65 7.06 -21.18
N GLU A 106 -11.04 8.19 -21.77
CA GLU A 106 -12.33 8.85 -21.47
C GLU A 106 -13.53 7.95 -21.78
N LEU A 107 -13.48 7.24 -22.90
CA LEU A 107 -14.51 6.28 -23.31
C LEU A 107 -14.63 5.14 -22.30
N ALA A 108 -13.49 4.59 -21.86
CA ALA A 108 -13.45 3.55 -20.82
C ALA A 108 -14.01 4.05 -19.49
N THR A 109 -13.64 5.28 -19.07
CA THR A 109 -14.18 5.93 -17.88
C THR A 109 -15.70 6.01 -17.93
N GLY A 110 -16.27 6.50 -19.05
CA GLY A 110 -17.72 6.61 -19.23
C GLY A 110 -18.43 5.26 -19.18
N ALA A 111 -17.85 4.24 -19.81
CA ALA A 111 -18.38 2.88 -19.79
C ALA A 111 -18.37 2.29 -18.36
N LEU A 112 -17.25 2.42 -17.65
CA LEU A 112 -17.11 1.90 -16.28
C LEU A 112 -18.06 2.60 -15.29
N ALA A 113 -18.28 3.91 -15.46
CA ALA A 113 -19.28 4.64 -14.67
C ALA A 113 -20.71 4.12 -14.93
N ALA A 114 -21.07 3.91 -16.20
CA ALA A 114 -22.37 3.35 -16.58
C ALA A 114 -22.58 1.93 -16.04
N LEU A 115 -21.54 1.08 -16.14
CA LEU A 115 -21.57 -0.28 -15.59
C LEU A 115 -21.68 -0.29 -14.07
N SER A 116 -20.95 0.60 -13.38
CA SER A 116 -21.00 0.71 -11.91
C SER A 116 -22.40 1.12 -11.42
N ALA A 117 -23.10 1.97 -12.18
CA ALA A 117 -24.49 2.34 -11.90
C ALA A 117 -25.48 1.20 -12.21
N ALA A 118 -25.26 0.46 -13.30
CA ALA A 118 -26.13 -0.64 -13.71
C ALA A 118 -25.96 -1.90 -12.83
N TRP A 119 -24.75 -2.13 -12.34
CA TRP A 119 -24.36 -3.30 -11.54
C TRP A 119 -23.77 -2.83 -10.21
N PRO A 120 -24.61 -2.39 -9.25
CA PRO A 120 -24.11 -1.93 -7.97
C PRO A 120 -23.35 -3.06 -7.25
N CYS A 121 -22.09 -2.78 -6.92
CA CYS A 121 -21.23 -3.71 -6.20
C CYS A 121 -21.69 -3.86 -4.74
N PRO A 122 -21.87 -5.08 -4.21
CA PRO A 122 -22.20 -5.31 -2.81
C PRO A 122 -20.94 -5.12 -1.95
N LEU A 123 -20.51 -3.87 -1.77
CA LEU A 123 -19.31 -3.53 -1.02
C LEU A 123 -19.40 -3.97 0.45
N PRO A 124 -18.27 -4.38 1.07
CA PRO A 124 -18.21 -4.56 2.52
C PRO A 124 -18.36 -3.21 3.23
N GLU A 125 -18.61 -3.24 4.54
CA GLU A 125 -18.51 -2.03 5.35
C GLU A 125 -17.07 -1.49 5.35
N SER A 126 -16.92 -0.17 5.26
CA SER A 126 -15.61 0.48 5.36
C SER A 126 -15.08 0.33 6.79
N VAL A 127 -13.83 -0.12 6.91
CA VAL A 127 -13.15 -0.27 8.19
C VAL A 127 -12.51 1.05 8.61
N TRP A 128 -11.96 1.79 7.64
CA TRP A 128 -11.08 2.91 7.91
C TRP A 128 -11.76 4.27 7.79
N LEU A 129 -12.83 4.41 6.99
CA LEU A 129 -13.55 5.68 6.86
C LEU A 129 -14.12 6.17 8.20
N PRO A 130 -14.71 5.33 9.06
CA PRO A 130 -15.15 5.77 10.39
C PRO A 130 -14.00 6.19 11.32
N LEU A 131 -12.77 5.75 11.03
CA LEU A 131 -11.56 6.01 11.83
C LEU A 131 -10.68 7.10 11.20
N ALA A 132 -11.13 7.78 10.14
CA ALA A 132 -10.27 8.66 9.34
C ALA A 132 -9.63 9.79 10.17
N ASP A 133 -10.38 10.40 11.09
CA ASP A 133 -9.88 11.46 11.97
C ASP A 133 -8.85 10.93 12.99
N GLU A 134 -9.08 9.71 13.49
CA GLU A 134 -8.18 9.05 14.45
C GLU A 134 -6.86 8.65 13.77
N VAL A 135 -6.93 8.10 12.55
CA VAL A 135 -5.76 7.84 11.70
C VAL A 135 -5.00 9.13 11.41
N ALA A 136 -5.70 10.22 11.08
CA ALA A 136 -5.07 11.51 10.84
C ALA A 136 -4.32 12.02 12.07
N ALA A 137 -4.91 11.88 13.27
CA ALA A 137 -4.28 12.26 14.53
C ALA A 137 -3.06 11.39 14.87
N ILE A 138 -3.16 10.07 14.75
CA ILE A 138 -2.07 9.13 15.00
C ILE A 138 -0.88 9.43 14.07
N CYS A 139 -1.15 9.64 12.78
CA CYS A 139 -0.14 9.84 11.75
C CYS A 139 0.34 11.30 11.60
N ALA A 140 -0.09 12.23 12.46
CA ALA A 140 0.26 13.64 12.38
C ALA A 140 1.74 13.94 12.69
N GLY A 141 2.24 15.08 12.19
CA GLY A 141 3.61 15.52 12.43
C GLY A 141 4.66 14.91 11.49
N ASP A 142 5.92 15.13 11.84
CA ASP A 142 7.13 14.86 11.05
C ASP A 142 8.21 14.08 11.81
N ASP A 143 7.90 13.59 13.02
CA ASP A 143 8.76 12.71 13.80
C ASP A 143 8.28 11.26 13.69
N LEU A 144 9.07 10.42 13.00
CA LEU A 144 8.79 9.01 12.81
C LEU A 144 8.62 8.26 14.13
N LEU A 145 9.50 8.50 15.11
CA LEU A 145 9.45 7.77 16.38
C LEU A 145 8.17 8.12 17.13
N ALA A 146 7.80 9.40 17.17
CA ALA A 146 6.55 9.84 17.80
C ALA A 146 5.31 9.28 17.08
N ILE A 147 5.33 9.17 15.74
CA ILE A 147 4.24 8.56 14.96
C ILE A 147 4.11 7.07 15.30
N CYS A 148 5.20 6.32 15.24
CA CYS A 148 5.20 4.89 15.55
C CYS A 148 4.81 4.64 17.01
N GLU A 149 5.28 5.47 17.95
CA GLU A 149 4.86 5.38 19.36
C GLU A 149 3.34 5.55 19.52
N ARG A 150 2.71 6.51 18.82
CA ARG A 150 1.26 6.67 18.86
C ARG A 150 0.50 5.49 18.26
N VAL A 151 1.05 4.86 17.21
CA VAL A 151 0.47 3.62 16.65
C VAL A 151 0.56 2.49 17.68
N GLN A 152 1.74 2.25 18.26
CA GLN A 152 1.97 1.17 19.24
C GLN A 152 1.22 1.37 20.56
N SER A 153 1.06 2.61 21.01
CA SER A 153 0.41 2.96 22.28
C SER A 153 -1.09 3.21 22.14
N TYR A 154 -1.72 2.78 21.04
CA TYR A 154 -3.15 2.93 20.83
C TYR A 154 -3.97 2.26 21.96
N GLN A 155 -4.86 3.04 22.61
CA GLN A 155 -5.70 2.57 23.73
C GLN A 155 -7.22 2.64 23.45
N GLY A 156 -7.62 2.99 22.23
CA GLY A 156 -9.04 2.99 21.86
C GLY A 156 -9.58 1.58 21.60
N ASP A 157 -10.82 1.49 21.13
CA ASP A 157 -11.53 0.22 20.96
C ASP A 157 -11.53 -0.31 19.51
N ALA A 158 -10.90 0.41 18.57
CA ALA A 158 -10.92 0.05 17.15
C ALA A 158 -10.03 -1.18 16.86
N PRO A 159 -10.59 -2.34 16.46
CA PRO A 159 -9.79 -3.55 16.21
C PRO A 159 -8.78 -3.37 15.07
N ALA A 160 -9.10 -2.53 14.09
CA ALA A 160 -8.21 -2.26 12.96
C ALA A 160 -6.93 -1.52 13.38
N LEU A 161 -7.03 -0.60 14.34
CA LEU A 161 -5.88 0.14 14.87
C LEU A 161 -5.03 -0.73 15.80
N HIS A 162 -5.65 -1.62 16.59
CA HIS A 162 -4.91 -2.66 17.34
C HIS A 162 -4.12 -3.57 16.41
N LEU A 163 -4.75 -4.05 15.33
CA LEU A 163 -4.06 -4.86 14.34
C LEU A 163 -2.94 -4.08 13.63
N ALA A 164 -3.14 -2.81 13.33
CA ALA A 164 -2.09 -1.97 12.73
C ALA A 164 -0.87 -1.82 13.66
N ALA A 165 -1.10 -1.70 14.98
CA ALA A 165 -0.05 -1.70 15.99
C ALA A 165 0.70 -3.04 16.03
N GLU A 166 -0.03 -4.17 16.08
CA GLU A 166 0.57 -5.51 16.05
C GLU A 166 1.44 -5.73 14.79
N LEU A 167 0.92 -5.35 13.61
CA LEU A 167 1.64 -5.53 12.35
C LEU A 167 2.90 -4.64 12.27
N GLN A 168 2.82 -3.40 12.74
CA GLN A 168 4.00 -2.53 12.83
C GLN A 168 5.03 -3.08 13.82
N GLY A 169 4.59 -3.57 14.97
CA GLY A 169 5.47 -4.11 16.01
C GLY A 169 6.18 -5.39 15.58
N ALA A 170 5.56 -6.18 14.69
CA ALA A 170 6.17 -7.36 14.09
C ALA A 170 7.08 -7.05 12.89
N GLY A 171 7.00 -5.85 12.31
CA GLY A 171 7.77 -5.44 11.13
C GLY A 171 9.24 -5.14 11.43
N SER A 172 10.07 -5.14 10.38
CA SER A 172 11.48 -4.75 10.47
C SER A 172 11.59 -3.26 10.80
N PRO A 173 12.28 -2.88 11.90
CA PRO A 173 12.49 -1.47 12.24
C PRO A 173 13.25 -0.70 11.16
N THR A 174 14.23 -1.34 10.52
CA THR A 174 14.96 -0.77 9.38
C THR A 174 14.01 -0.46 8.22
N SER A 175 13.10 -1.37 7.92
CA SER A 175 12.15 -1.23 6.81
C SER A 175 11.12 -0.14 7.04
N ILE A 176 10.62 -0.01 8.28
CA ILE A 176 9.72 1.08 8.69
C ILE A 176 10.42 2.43 8.53
N TYR A 177 11.67 2.54 8.99
CA TYR A 177 12.46 3.77 8.85
C TYR A 177 12.75 4.10 7.38
N LEU A 178 13.15 3.11 6.57
CA LEU A 178 13.35 3.30 5.13
C LEU A 178 12.09 3.81 4.45
N THR A 179 10.94 3.19 4.75
CA THR A 179 9.64 3.57 4.20
C THR A 179 9.32 5.04 4.48
N TRP A 180 9.57 5.49 5.71
CA TRP A 180 9.42 6.90 6.07
C TRP A 180 10.36 7.81 5.27
N GLU A 181 11.66 7.52 5.26
CA GLU A 181 12.65 8.35 4.56
C GLU A 181 12.40 8.42 3.05
N MET A 182 11.96 7.32 2.44
CA MET A 182 11.61 7.27 1.03
C MET A 182 10.38 8.13 0.72
N ALA A 183 9.35 8.09 1.57
CA ALA A 183 8.19 8.96 1.44
C ALA A 183 8.55 10.45 1.55
N GLN A 184 9.48 10.79 2.45
CA GLN A 184 9.95 12.18 2.62
C GLN A 184 10.73 12.67 1.39
N ARG A 185 11.58 11.82 0.79
CA ARG A 185 12.32 12.15 -0.44
C ARG A 185 11.40 12.24 -1.66
N ALA A 186 10.47 11.30 -1.80
CA ALA A 186 9.57 11.19 -2.94
C ALA A 186 8.70 12.45 -3.16
N GLN A 187 8.48 13.27 -2.13
CA GLN A 187 7.78 14.57 -2.25
C GLN A 187 8.44 15.53 -3.25
N TRP A 188 9.73 15.34 -3.53
CA TRP A 188 10.53 16.23 -4.37
C TRP A 188 11.02 15.57 -5.66
N LEU A 189 10.55 14.35 -5.94
CA LEU A 189 10.99 13.54 -7.07
C LEU A 189 9.84 13.33 -8.07
N SER A 190 10.20 13.24 -9.35
CA SER A 190 9.33 12.67 -10.37
C SER A 190 9.12 11.17 -10.15
N TYR A 191 8.12 10.59 -10.81
CA TYR A 191 7.87 9.15 -10.71
C TYR A 191 9.09 8.31 -11.14
N ASP A 192 9.74 8.69 -12.24
CA ASP A 192 10.94 7.99 -12.74
C ASP A 192 12.08 8.03 -11.72
N GLU A 193 12.32 9.19 -11.10
CA GLU A 193 13.33 9.34 -10.03
C GLU A 193 12.97 8.54 -8.77
N VAL A 194 11.67 8.40 -8.44
CA VAL A 194 11.23 7.53 -7.35
C VAL A 194 11.54 6.07 -7.68
N VAL A 195 11.25 5.62 -8.91
CA VAL A 195 11.55 4.24 -9.32
C VAL A 195 13.07 3.97 -9.29
N GLU A 196 13.89 4.93 -9.70
CA GLU A 196 15.36 4.82 -9.61
C GLU A 196 15.87 4.76 -8.15
N MET A 197 15.27 5.58 -7.27
CA MET A 197 15.54 5.54 -5.83
C MET A 197 15.16 4.19 -5.24
N GLU A 198 13.93 3.71 -5.49
CA GLU A 198 13.43 2.42 -5.02
C GLU A 198 14.30 1.26 -5.53
N TRP A 199 14.72 1.29 -6.80
CA TRP A 199 15.64 0.31 -7.36
C TRP A 199 16.96 0.23 -6.58
N THR A 200 17.53 1.38 -6.24
CA THR A 200 18.78 1.45 -5.47
C THR A 200 18.58 0.91 -4.06
N VAL A 201 17.52 1.34 -3.37
CA VAL A 201 17.19 0.89 -2.01
C VAL A 201 16.92 -0.61 -1.98
N ALA A 202 16.12 -1.15 -2.91
CA ALA A 202 15.81 -2.57 -2.99
C ALA A 202 17.07 -3.43 -3.11
N ARG A 203 18.02 -3.02 -3.97
CA ARG A 203 19.32 -3.71 -4.10
C ARG A 203 20.11 -3.71 -2.79
N ASN A 204 20.01 -2.67 -1.98
CA ASN A 204 20.68 -2.59 -0.68
C ASN A 204 19.93 -3.40 0.40
N CYS A 205 18.59 -3.46 0.38
CA CYS A 205 17.80 -4.37 1.22
C CYS A 205 18.21 -5.83 1.05
N LEU A 206 18.43 -6.27 -0.20
CA LEU A 206 18.94 -7.61 -0.51
C LEU A 206 20.33 -7.90 0.08
N ARG A 207 21.08 -6.88 0.51
CA ARG A 207 22.43 -7.03 1.12
C ARG A 207 22.44 -6.84 2.63
N HIS A 208 21.43 -6.18 3.22
CA HIS A 208 21.42 -5.79 4.63
C HIS A 208 21.21 -6.98 5.58
N GLY A 209 20.32 -7.91 5.23
CA GLY A 209 20.04 -9.11 6.03
C GLY A 209 18.57 -9.24 6.45
N ASP A 210 17.91 -8.14 6.86
CA ASP A 210 16.50 -8.14 7.25
C ASP A 210 15.60 -8.78 6.18
N PHE A 211 15.82 -8.51 4.89
CA PHE A 211 15.04 -9.15 3.83
C PHE A 211 15.15 -10.70 3.86
N HIS A 212 16.36 -11.21 4.04
CA HIS A 212 16.59 -12.66 4.12
C HIS A 212 15.91 -13.26 5.35
N GLU A 213 16.01 -12.59 6.50
CA GLU A 213 15.40 -13.04 7.74
C GLU A 213 13.87 -13.00 7.67
N GLY A 214 13.29 -11.94 7.10
CA GLY A 214 11.86 -11.82 6.92
C GLY A 214 11.28 -12.89 6.00
N VAL A 215 11.95 -13.14 4.87
CA VAL A 215 11.58 -14.24 3.96
C VAL A 215 11.71 -15.60 4.65
N ARG A 216 12.78 -15.82 5.44
CA ARG A 216 12.95 -17.04 6.22
C ARG A 216 11.77 -17.25 7.16
N ALA A 217 11.50 -16.28 8.04
CA ALA A 217 10.46 -16.37 9.06
C ALA A 217 9.05 -16.52 8.46
N LYS A 218 8.75 -15.81 7.37
CA LYS A 218 7.39 -15.73 6.82
C LYS A 218 7.07 -16.81 5.80
N LEU A 219 8.02 -17.18 4.94
CA LEU A 219 7.75 -17.99 3.75
C LEU A 219 8.42 -19.37 3.80
N ILE A 220 9.64 -19.45 4.35
CA ILE A 220 10.44 -20.68 4.38
C ILE A 220 10.09 -21.50 5.63
N ASP A 221 10.44 -20.99 6.81
CA ASP A 221 10.26 -21.68 8.08
C ASP A 221 8.84 -21.50 8.61
N ARG A 222 8.19 -20.39 8.27
CA ARG A 222 6.81 -20.05 8.64
C ARG A 222 6.60 -20.09 10.16
N ASP A 223 7.59 -19.61 10.91
CA ASP A 223 7.53 -19.48 12.36
C ASP A 223 6.93 -18.14 12.81
N ASP A 224 6.83 -17.16 11.90
CA ASP A 224 6.42 -15.79 12.21
C ASP A 224 7.29 -15.14 13.33
N GLN A 225 8.55 -15.55 13.46
CA GLN A 225 9.50 -15.05 14.47
C GLN A 225 10.81 -14.50 13.87
N PRO A 226 10.74 -13.40 13.10
CA PRO A 226 11.92 -12.78 12.53
C PRO A 226 12.83 -12.19 13.62
N GLN A 227 14.13 -12.38 13.46
CA GLN A 227 15.18 -11.82 14.32
C GLN A 227 15.78 -10.56 13.69
N TRP A 228 15.03 -9.45 13.73
CA TRP A 228 15.44 -8.18 13.14
C TRP A 228 16.70 -7.60 13.78
N GLU A 229 17.56 -6.97 12.97
CA GLU A 229 18.71 -6.22 13.45
C GLU A 229 18.76 -4.81 12.81
N PRO A 230 18.51 -3.74 13.58
CA PRO A 230 18.24 -3.70 15.03
C PRO A 230 16.81 -4.16 15.40
N LYS A 231 16.62 -4.54 16.67
CA LYS A 231 15.33 -5.00 17.21
C LYS A 231 14.29 -3.91 17.45
N GLU A 232 14.74 -2.68 17.64
CA GLU A 232 13.88 -1.55 18.01
C GLU A 232 14.11 -0.38 17.06
N LEU A 233 13.04 0.35 16.74
CA LEU A 233 13.09 1.50 15.83
C LEU A 233 14.01 2.62 16.33
N ALA A 234 14.04 2.86 17.65
CA ALA A 234 14.91 3.86 18.27
C ALA A 234 16.41 3.55 18.13
N LEU A 235 16.78 2.30 17.84
CA LEU A 235 18.16 1.88 17.64
C LEU A 235 18.61 2.01 16.17
N VAL A 236 17.69 2.29 15.25
CA VAL A 236 18.01 2.53 13.84
C VAL A 236 18.76 3.86 13.71
N LYS A 237 19.96 3.80 13.14
CA LYS A 237 20.80 4.98 12.94
C LYS A 237 20.54 5.58 11.57
N ALA A 238 20.30 6.90 11.51
CA ALA A 238 20.12 7.62 10.25
C ALA A 238 21.25 7.38 9.24
N ALA A 239 22.50 7.26 9.69
CA ALA A 239 23.64 6.95 8.81
C ALA A 239 23.55 5.56 8.15
N ASN A 240 22.96 4.57 8.83
CA ASN A 240 22.73 3.25 8.25
C ASN A 240 21.64 3.34 7.18
N ILE A 241 20.58 4.11 7.45
CA ILE A 241 19.49 4.34 6.50
C ILE A 241 19.98 5.07 5.25
N GLU A 242 20.80 6.11 5.42
CA GLU A 242 21.42 6.85 4.31
C GLU A 242 22.25 5.94 3.39
N SER A 243 22.85 4.87 3.92
CA SER A 243 23.63 3.95 3.09
C SER A 243 22.78 3.20 2.04
N PHE A 244 21.48 3.00 2.28
CA PHE A 244 20.58 2.33 1.34
C PHE A 244 20.33 3.14 0.06
N PHE A 245 20.52 4.45 0.11
CA PHE A 245 20.29 5.33 -1.04
C PHE A 245 21.53 5.50 -1.92
N ARG A 246 22.64 4.84 -1.59
CA ARG A 246 23.89 4.90 -2.37
C ARG A 246 23.94 3.69 -3.28
N SER A 247 24.31 3.91 -4.55
CA SER A 247 24.53 2.79 -5.46
C SER A 247 25.63 1.88 -4.86
N PRO A 248 25.34 0.57 -4.71
CA PRO A 248 26.32 -0.42 -4.28
C PRO A 248 27.41 -0.65 -5.32
#